data_AF-A0A6P0K7T3-F1
#
_entry.id   AF-A0A6P0K7T3-F1
#
_cell.length_a   1.000
_cell.length_b   1.000
_cell.length_c   1.000
_cell.angle_alpha   90.00
_cell.angle_beta   90.00
_cell.angle_gamma   90.00
#
_symmetry.space_group_name_H-M   'P 1'
#
loop_
_entity.id
_entity.type
_entity.pdbx_description
1 polymer ?
#
loop_
_entity_poly.entity_id
_entity_poly.type
_entity_poly.pdbx_seq_one_letter_code
_entity_poly.pdbx_strand_id
1 'polypeptide(L)'
;MIQTQTRKADHLRICLDEDVQFHTQTNGLEKYRFTHCCLPELNRSEIDITTKFLGKSLGAPLLISSMTGGTQQAKTINFRLAEVAQNYKLAMGVGSQRIAVEDHTLSDTFAVRKLAPDILLFANLGAVQLNYNYGIEQCLSTVELLAADALILHLNPLQECVQPKGDTNFRGLLDKIHFVCSKLPVPVIVKEVGNG
;
A
#
# COMPACT_ATOMS: atom_id res chain seq x y z
N MET A 1 -15.39 9.24 -18.19
CA MET A 1 -14.42 8.74 -17.18
C MET A 1 -13.32 8.01 -17.92
N ILE A 2 -12.06 8.27 -17.57
CA ILE A 2 -10.91 7.53 -18.11
C ILE A 2 -11.06 6.07 -17.67
N GLN A 3 -10.77 5.10 -18.55
CA GLN A 3 -10.96 3.66 -18.29
C GLN A 3 -10.34 3.20 -16.95
N THR A 4 -9.23 3.81 -16.54
CA THR A 4 -8.55 3.55 -15.26
C THR A 4 -9.37 3.96 -14.03
N GLN A 5 -10.16 5.04 -14.08
CA GLN A 5 -11.00 5.47 -12.95
C GLN A 5 -12.15 4.49 -12.69
N THR A 6 -12.81 4.02 -13.73
CA THR A 6 -13.90 3.02 -13.63
C THR A 6 -13.39 1.75 -12.96
N ARG A 7 -12.23 1.25 -13.41
CA ARG A 7 -11.60 0.06 -12.81
C ARG A 7 -11.32 0.21 -11.31
N LYS A 8 -10.89 1.40 -10.86
CA LYS A 8 -10.65 1.65 -9.43
C LYS A 8 -11.92 1.71 -8.60
N ALA A 9 -13.00 2.26 -9.16
CA ALA A 9 -14.31 2.22 -8.52
C ALA A 9 -14.82 0.77 -8.41
N ASP A 10 -14.64 -0.02 -9.48
CA ASP A 10 -15.01 -1.44 -9.48
C ASP A 10 -14.22 -2.23 -8.45
N HIS A 11 -12.90 -2.03 -8.32
CA HIS A 11 -12.10 -2.69 -7.28
C HIS A 11 -12.65 -2.39 -5.87
N LEU A 12 -13.03 -1.14 -5.58
CA LEU A 12 -13.63 -0.80 -4.28
C LEU A 12 -14.97 -1.49 -4.08
N ARG A 13 -15.87 -1.39 -5.06
CA ARG A 13 -17.22 -1.96 -5.00
C ARG A 13 -17.17 -3.48 -4.85
N ILE A 14 -16.41 -4.17 -5.69
CA ILE A 14 -16.25 -5.63 -5.67
C ILE A 14 -15.70 -6.09 -4.31
N CYS A 15 -14.66 -5.43 -3.78
CA CYS A 15 -14.10 -5.81 -2.49
C CYS A 15 -15.03 -5.53 -1.29
N LEU A 16 -15.97 -4.60 -1.41
CA LEU A 16 -16.90 -4.25 -0.33
C LEU A 16 -18.22 -5.02 -0.40
N ASP A 17 -18.73 -5.24 -1.61
CA ASP A 17 -20.12 -5.64 -1.85
C ASP A 17 -20.24 -7.05 -2.44
N GLU A 18 -19.15 -7.65 -2.94
CA GLU A 18 -19.17 -8.98 -3.56
C GLU A 18 -18.41 -10.03 -2.72
N ASP A 19 -18.77 -11.29 -2.93
CA ASP A 19 -18.13 -12.43 -2.28
C ASP A 19 -16.82 -12.80 -2.98
N VAL A 20 -15.76 -12.08 -2.64
CA VAL A 20 -14.42 -12.23 -3.23
C VAL A 20 -13.35 -12.69 -2.24
N GLN A 21 -13.76 -13.01 -1.01
CA GLN A 21 -12.85 -13.63 -0.04
C GLN A 21 -12.59 -15.09 -0.43
N PHE A 22 -11.46 -15.65 0.02
CA PHE A 22 -11.17 -17.05 -0.24
C PHE A 22 -12.20 -17.96 0.46
N HIS A 23 -12.79 -18.89 -0.29
CA HIS A 23 -13.77 -19.85 0.25
C HIS A 23 -13.09 -21.07 0.88
N THR A 24 -11.97 -21.52 0.30
CA THR A 24 -11.27 -22.76 0.69
C THR A 24 -9.84 -22.52 1.13
N GLN A 25 -9.13 -21.54 0.54
CA GLN A 25 -7.79 -21.18 1.00
C GLN A 25 -7.85 -20.41 2.33
N THR A 26 -7.01 -20.82 3.27
CA THR A 26 -6.77 -20.14 4.54
C THR A 26 -5.43 -19.39 4.50
N ASN A 27 -5.20 -18.49 5.46
CA ASN A 27 -3.96 -17.72 5.58
C ASN A 27 -2.84 -18.46 6.33
N GLY A 28 -3.07 -19.71 6.74
CA GLY A 28 -2.10 -20.52 7.48
C GLY A 28 -1.97 -20.17 8.96
N LEU A 29 -2.58 -19.08 9.44
CA LEU A 29 -2.54 -18.69 10.85
C LEU A 29 -3.27 -19.71 11.74
N GLU A 30 -4.18 -20.52 11.18
CA GLU A 30 -4.82 -21.63 11.88
C GLU A 30 -3.84 -22.71 12.34
N LYS A 31 -2.63 -22.77 11.75
CA LYS A 31 -1.55 -23.69 12.16
C LYS A 31 -0.78 -23.22 13.39
N TYR A 32 -1.00 -21.99 13.84
CA TYR A 32 -0.30 -21.41 14.97
C TYR A 32 -1.25 -21.30 16.18
N ARG A 33 -0.74 -21.67 17.36
CA ARG A 33 -1.41 -21.49 18.64
C ARG A 33 -0.39 -20.98 19.64
N PHE A 34 -0.68 -19.85 20.27
CA PHE A 34 0.12 -19.36 21.37
C PHE A 34 -0.22 -20.15 22.63
N THR A 35 0.80 -20.51 23.42
CA THR A 35 0.58 -21.20 24.70
C THR A 35 -0.05 -20.20 25.67
N HIS A 36 -1.21 -20.54 26.21
CA HIS A 36 -1.88 -19.72 27.21
C HIS A 36 -1.10 -19.70 28.52
N CYS A 37 -0.88 -18.51 29.08
CA CYS A 37 -0.35 -18.34 30.43
C CYS A 37 -1.51 -17.96 31.37
N CYS A 38 -1.91 -18.87 32.25
CA CYS A 38 -3.05 -18.68 33.15
C CYS A 38 -2.76 -17.74 34.33
N LEU A 39 -1.48 -17.58 34.69
CA LEU A 39 -1.02 -16.66 35.73
C LEU A 39 0.14 -15.82 35.19
N PRO A 40 -0.15 -14.77 34.39
CA PRO A 40 0.88 -14.01 33.69
C PRO A 40 1.67 -13.03 34.58
N GLU A 41 1.25 -12.83 35.84
CA GLU A 41 1.88 -11.91 36.81
C GLU A 41 2.19 -10.52 36.23
N LEU A 42 1.33 -10.01 35.34
CA LEU A 42 1.50 -8.72 34.66
C LEU A 42 0.25 -7.85 34.79
N ASN A 43 0.46 -6.54 34.86
CA ASN A 43 -0.62 -5.57 34.76
C ASN A 43 -0.86 -5.18 33.29
N ARG A 44 -2.12 -5.21 32.85
CA ARG A 44 -2.49 -4.87 31.46
C ARG A 44 -2.04 -3.46 31.06
N SER A 45 -2.03 -2.51 31.98
CA SER A 45 -1.62 -1.13 31.67
C SER A 45 -0.11 -0.99 31.43
N GLU A 46 0.69 -2.02 31.73
CA GLU A 46 2.13 -2.04 31.51
C GLU A 46 2.50 -2.64 30.14
N ILE A 47 1.52 -3.12 29.37
CA ILE A 47 1.76 -3.66 28.03
C ILE A 47 2.05 -2.51 27.07
N ASP A 48 3.31 -2.43 26.64
CA ASP A 48 3.75 -1.54 25.58
C ASP A 48 3.72 -2.27 24.22
N ILE A 49 2.88 -1.78 23.31
CA ILE A 49 2.79 -2.28 21.93
C ILE A 49 3.49 -1.35 20.94
N THR A 50 4.18 -0.31 21.39
CA THR A 50 4.92 0.57 20.49
C THR A 50 6.08 -0.17 19.83
N THR A 51 6.45 0.26 18.62
CA THR A 51 7.58 -0.33 17.90
C THR A 51 8.27 0.73 17.04
N LYS A 52 9.40 0.37 16.43
CA LYS A 52 10.09 1.21 15.45
C LYS A 52 10.11 0.52 14.10
N PHE A 53 9.78 1.27 13.05
CA PHE A 53 9.86 0.79 11.67
C PHE A 53 10.35 1.91 10.75
N LEU A 54 11.33 1.59 9.90
CA LEU A 54 11.98 2.55 8.97
C LEU A 54 12.37 3.89 9.62
N GLY A 55 12.91 3.83 10.85
CA GLY A 55 13.38 5.01 11.58
C GLY A 55 12.29 5.81 12.30
N LYS A 56 11.00 5.49 12.15
CA LYS A 56 9.89 6.13 12.88
C LYS A 56 9.33 5.23 13.97
N SER A 57 8.78 5.85 15.02
CA SER A 57 8.05 5.13 16.06
C SER A 57 6.59 4.96 15.67
N LEU A 58 6.05 3.76 15.87
CA LEU A 58 4.65 3.42 15.65
C LEU A 58 3.95 3.14 16.98
N GLY A 59 2.66 3.47 17.05
CA GLY A 59 1.81 3.19 18.22
C GLY A 59 1.45 1.72 18.39
N ALA A 60 1.60 0.92 17.34
CA ALA A 60 1.41 -0.53 17.33
C ALA A 60 2.24 -1.15 16.19
N PRO A 61 2.58 -2.46 16.23
CA PRO A 61 3.25 -3.15 15.12
C PRO A 61 2.27 -3.49 13.99
N LEU A 62 1.50 -2.49 13.55
CA LEU A 62 0.45 -2.59 12.54
C LEU A 62 0.58 -1.47 11.52
N LEU A 63 0.16 -1.76 10.29
CA LEU A 63 0.10 -0.79 9.21
C LEU A 63 -1.18 -0.98 8.39
N ILE A 64 -1.71 0.12 7.87
CA ILE A 64 -2.80 0.12 6.90
C ILE A 64 -2.18 -0.08 5.52
N SER A 65 -2.42 -1.22 4.89
CA SER A 65 -1.85 -1.55 3.58
C SER A 65 -2.45 -0.71 2.45
N SER A 66 -1.72 -0.61 1.33
CA SER A 66 -2.15 0.04 0.09
C SER A 66 -3.47 -0.52 -0.44
N MET A 67 -4.44 0.37 -0.69
CA MET A 67 -5.77 -0.02 -1.21
C MET A 67 -6.23 0.86 -2.38
N THR A 68 -6.41 2.18 -2.20
CA THR A 68 -7.17 3.00 -3.17
C THR A 68 -6.64 4.42 -3.39
N GLY A 69 -7.25 5.14 -4.33
CA GLY A 69 -7.03 6.54 -4.72
C GLY A 69 -7.36 6.77 -6.20
N GLY A 70 -7.68 7.98 -6.63
CA GLY A 70 -8.04 8.29 -8.03
C GLY A 70 -9.54 8.42 -8.34
N THR A 71 -10.41 8.34 -7.32
CA THR A 71 -11.83 8.69 -7.39
C THR A 71 -12.24 9.47 -6.14
N GLN A 72 -13.39 10.14 -6.15
CA GLN A 72 -13.88 10.89 -4.99
C GLN A 72 -14.20 9.98 -3.80
N GLN A 73 -14.78 8.81 -4.04
CA GLN A 73 -15.01 7.81 -2.98
C GLN A 73 -13.69 7.33 -2.38
N ALA A 74 -12.69 7.07 -3.23
CA ALA A 74 -11.36 6.66 -2.79
C ALA A 74 -10.66 7.73 -1.95
N LYS A 75 -10.82 9.02 -2.30
CA LYS A 75 -10.34 10.16 -1.51
C LYS A 75 -10.93 10.14 -0.10
N THR A 76 -12.25 9.99 0.01
CA THR A 76 -12.93 9.92 1.31
C THR A 76 -12.41 8.77 2.17
N ILE A 77 -12.18 7.60 1.57
CA ILE A 77 -11.59 6.43 2.26
C ILE A 77 -10.17 6.74 2.73
N ASN A 78 -9.31 7.24 1.83
CA ASN A 78 -7.92 7.59 2.15
C ASN A 78 -7.83 8.62 3.28
N PHE A 79 -8.70 9.63 3.29
CA PHE A 79 -8.68 10.69 4.31
C PHE A 79 -9.06 10.14 5.68
N ARG A 80 -10.13 9.32 5.75
CA ARG A 80 -10.53 8.67 7.01
C ARG A 80 -9.45 7.73 7.55
N LEU A 81 -8.83 6.94 6.68
CA LEU A 81 -7.74 6.05 7.07
C LEU A 81 -6.52 6.82 7.57
N ALA A 82 -6.21 7.96 6.94
CA ALA A 82 -5.11 8.82 7.35
C ALA A 82 -5.36 9.47 8.73
N GLU A 83 -6.58 9.94 9.01
CA GLU A 83 -6.94 10.47 10.33
C GLU A 83 -6.78 9.41 11.43
N VAL A 84 -7.22 8.17 11.15
CA VAL A 84 -7.03 7.03 12.06
C VAL A 84 -5.55 6.71 12.22
N ALA A 85 -4.79 6.63 11.13
CA ALA A 85 -3.36 6.36 11.17
C ALA A 85 -2.61 7.42 11.98
N GLN A 86 -2.94 8.70 11.82
CA GLN A 86 -2.36 9.80 12.59
C GLN A 86 -2.68 9.66 14.08
N ASN A 87 -3.95 9.44 14.42
CA ASN A 87 -4.39 9.33 15.82
C ASN A 87 -3.71 8.17 16.55
N TYR A 88 -3.61 7.00 15.91
CA TYR A 88 -3.03 5.79 16.49
C TYR A 88 -1.53 5.60 16.18
N LYS A 89 -0.91 6.57 15.48
CA LYS A 89 0.49 6.53 15.04
C LYS A 89 0.83 5.24 14.27
N LEU A 90 -0.05 4.85 13.35
CA LEU A 90 0.14 3.68 12.48
C LEU A 90 0.81 4.10 11.17
N ALA A 91 1.53 3.17 10.55
CA ALA A 91 1.98 3.36 9.18
C ALA A 91 0.82 3.18 8.20
N MET A 92 0.88 3.83 7.04
CA MET A 92 -0.16 3.73 6.01
C MET A 92 0.46 3.72 4.62
N GLY A 93 -0.02 2.84 3.73
CA GLY A 93 0.23 2.92 2.30
C GLY A 93 -1.01 3.41 1.56
N VAL A 94 -0.83 4.27 0.56
CA VAL A 94 -1.92 4.60 -0.38
C VAL A 94 -2.00 3.57 -1.51
N GLY A 95 -3.10 3.53 -2.27
CA GLY A 95 -3.19 2.70 -3.47
C GLY A 95 -2.27 3.18 -4.59
N SER A 96 -2.16 2.39 -5.67
CA SER A 96 -1.29 2.71 -6.81
C SER A 96 -1.52 4.13 -7.34
N GLN A 97 -0.47 4.94 -7.36
CA GLN A 97 -0.47 6.33 -7.81
C GLN A 97 -0.29 6.50 -9.32
N ARG A 98 -0.27 5.41 -10.10
CA ARG A 98 -0.17 5.44 -11.57
C ARG A 98 -1.06 6.52 -12.20
N ILE A 99 -2.31 6.59 -11.77
CA ILE A 99 -3.28 7.54 -12.32
C ILE A 99 -2.98 9.00 -11.96
N ALA A 100 -2.36 9.27 -10.81
CA ALA A 100 -1.97 10.63 -10.41
C ALA A 100 -0.71 11.10 -11.15
N VAL A 101 0.13 10.16 -11.59
CA VAL A 101 1.28 10.45 -12.46
C VAL A 101 0.83 10.67 -13.90
N GLU A 102 -0.17 9.94 -14.38
CA GLU A 102 -0.77 10.12 -15.71
C GLU A 102 -1.67 11.37 -15.80
N ASP A 103 -2.39 11.69 -14.72
CA ASP A 103 -3.30 12.83 -14.63
C ASP A 103 -3.16 13.55 -13.27
N HIS A 104 -2.42 14.66 -13.29
CA HIS A 104 -2.13 15.45 -12.09
C HIS A 104 -3.38 16.02 -11.41
N THR A 105 -4.51 16.15 -12.10
CA THR A 105 -5.76 16.64 -11.49
C THR A 105 -6.28 15.70 -10.39
N LEU A 106 -5.85 14.43 -10.39
CA LEU A 106 -6.25 13.41 -9.43
C LEU A 106 -5.30 13.29 -8.23
N SER A 107 -4.22 14.07 -8.19
CA SER A 107 -3.26 14.08 -7.07
C SER A 107 -3.93 14.39 -5.74
N ASP A 108 -5.01 15.19 -5.76
CA ASP A 108 -5.80 15.56 -4.58
C ASP A 108 -6.36 14.35 -3.82
N THR A 109 -6.60 13.24 -4.53
CA THR A 109 -7.20 12.03 -3.97
C THR A 109 -6.21 11.21 -3.14
N PHE A 110 -4.92 11.53 -3.25
CA PHE A 110 -3.81 10.94 -2.52
C PHE A 110 -3.20 11.90 -1.49
N ALA A 111 -3.60 13.18 -1.47
CA ALA A 111 -3.01 14.24 -0.65
C ALA A 111 -3.38 14.15 0.84
N VAL A 112 -3.10 13.01 1.47
CA VAL A 112 -3.41 12.69 2.87
C VAL A 112 -2.39 13.23 3.86
N ARG A 113 -1.18 13.60 3.41
CA ARG A 113 -0.09 14.05 4.29
C ARG A 113 -0.48 15.22 5.19
N LYS A 114 -1.33 16.13 4.73
CA LYS A 114 -1.84 17.25 5.52
C LYS A 114 -2.66 16.82 6.75
N LEU A 115 -3.33 15.67 6.68
CA LEU A 115 -4.12 15.09 7.77
C LEU A 115 -3.27 14.21 8.68
N ALA A 116 -2.21 13.61 8.11
CA ALA A 116 -1.31 12.70 8.80
C ALA A 116 0.17 13.11 8.61
N PRO A 117 0.59 14.25 9.20
CA PRO A 117 1.94 14.77 9.01
C PRO A 117 3.02 13.87 9.61
N ASP A 118 2.72 13.13 10.67
CA ASP A 118 3.73 12.44 11.47
C ASP A 118 3.90 10.97 11.08
N ILE A 119 2.89 10.37 10.45
CA ILE A 119 2.89 8.93 10.18
C ILE A 119 3.98 8.54 9.18
N LEU A 120 4.37 7.28 9.25
CA LEU A 120 5.13 6.62 8.22
C LEU A 120 4.19 6.33 7.03
N LEU A 121 4.34 7.07 5.93
CA LEU A 121 3.44 7.01 4.77
C LEU A 121 4.17 6.42 3.57
N PHE A 122 3.52 5.49 2.87
CA PHE A 122 4.10 4.80 1.73
C PHE A 122 3.40 5.16 0.43
N ALA A 123 4.21 5.62 -0.53
CA ALA A 123 3.78 5.73 -1.91
C ALA A 123 3.66 4.33 -2.52
N ASN A 124 2.89 4.20 -3.61
CA ASN A 124 2.68 2.90 -4.22
C ASN A 124 2.67 2.97 -5.75
N LEU A 125 3.44 2.09 -6.38
CA LEU A 125 3.47 1.90 -7.83
C LEU A 125 3.55 0.40 -8.16
N GLY A 126 3.02 -0.01 -9.31
CA GLY A 126 3.19 -1.39 -9.79
C GLY A 126 4.57 -1.58 -10.38
N ALA A 127 5.32 -2.57 -9.90
CA ALA A 127 6.67 -2.84 -10.39
C ALA A 127 6.68 -3.10 -11.90
N VAL A 128 5.61 -3.72 -12.42
CA VAL A 128 5.45 -4.01 -13.84
C VAL A 128 5.56 -2.78 -14.73
N GLN A 129 5.20 -1.59 -14.22
CA GLN A 129 5.30 -0.34 -14.99
C GLN A 129 6.74 -0.01 -15.40
N LEU A 130 7.75 -0.51 -14.69
CA LEU A 130 9.17 -0.37 -15.04
C LEU A 130 9.54 -1.05 -16.36
N ASN A 131 8.69 -1.96 -16.85
CA ASN A 131 8.82 -2.58 -18.18
C ASN A 131 8.06 -1.85 -19.29
N TYR A 132 7.38 -0.76 -18.96
CA TYR A 132 6.62 0.06 -19.90
C TYR A 132 7.10 1.52 -19.81
N ASN A 133 6.24 2.43 -19.35
CA ASN A 133 6.47 3.87 -19.47
C ASN A 133 7.08 4.51 -18.21
N TYR A 134 7.51 3.72 -17.23
CA TYR A 134 8.00 4.23 -15.94
C TYR A 134 9.49 3.93 -15.75
N GLY A 135 10.20 4.88 -15.17
CA GLY A 135 11.57 4.76 -14.71
C GLY A 135 11.76 5.42 -13.35
N ILE A 136 13.00 5.81 -13.05
CA ILE A 136 13.36 6.43 -11.77
C ILE A 136 12.63 7.76 -11.54
N GLU A 137 12.43 8.57 -12.59
CA GLU A 137 11.77 9.87 -12.49
C GLU A 137 10.32 9.75 -11.99
N GLN A 138 9.56 8.79 -12.53
CA GLN A 138 8.18 8.56 -12.08
C GLN A 138 8.14 7.99 -10.66
N CYS A 139 9.15 7.20 -10.26
CA CYS A 139 9.27 6.72 -8.88
C CYS A 139 9.53 7.88 -7.91
N LEU A 140 10.44 8.80 -8.25
CA LEU A 140 10.72 10.01 -7.47
C LEU A 140 9.50 10.90 -7.36
N SER A 141 8.85 11.20 -8.50
CA SER A 141 7.63 12.01 -8.53
C SER A 141 6.51 11.39 -7.67
N THR A 142 6.35 10.07 -7.70
CA THR A 142 5.37 9.34 -6.88
C THR A 142 5.62 9.51 -5.38
N VAL A 143 6.89 9.48 -4.95
CA VAL A 143 7.29 9.74 -3.57
C VAL A 143 7.08 11.20 -3.19
N GLU A 144 7.51 12.13 -4.03
CA GLU A 144 7.43 13.58 -3.79
C GLU A 144 5.98 14.06 -3.69
N LEU A 145 5.10 13.64 -4.60
CA LEU A 145 3.69 14.03 -4.62
C LEU A 145 2.96 13.66 -3.31
N LEU A 146 3.38 12.57 -2.68
CA LEU A 146 2.81 12.12 -1.41
C LEU A 146 3.60 12.63 -0.18
N ALA A 147 4.80 13.19 -0.39
CA ALA A 147 5.83 13.35 0.63
C ALA A 147 5.99 12.04 1.44
N ALA A 148 6.17 10.93 0.72
CA ALA A 148 6.22 9.59 1.29
C ALA A 148 7.58 9.30 1.96
N ASP A 149 7.54 8.44 2.96
CA ASP A 149 8.70 7.96 3.69
C ASP A 149 9.30 6.67 3.08
N ALA A 150 8.55 6.00 2.21
CA ALA A 150 9.01 4.84 1.44
C ALA A 150 8.18 4.68 0.14
N LEU A 151 8.72 3.92 -0.82
CA LEU A 151 7.99 3.50 -2.02
C LEU A 151 7.69 2.01 -1.98
N ILE A 152 6.40 1.65 -2.06
CA ILE A 152 5.97 0.28 -2.33
C ILE A 152 6.00 0.04 -3.84
N LEU A 153 6.73 -0.99 -4.26
CA LEU A 153 6.60 -1.61 -5.57
C LEU A 153 5.79 -2.89 -5.44
N HIS A 154 4.52 -2.85 -5.86
CA HIS A 154 3.67 -4.03 -5.79
C HIS A 154 3.91 -4.99 -6.97
N LEU A 155 3.84 -6.28 -6.68
CA LEU A 155 3.90 -7.39 -7.62
C LEU A 155 2.51 -8.04 -7.70
N ASN A 156 1.94 -8.06 -8.90
CA ASN A 156 0.59 -8.55 -9.15
C ASN A 156 0.46 -9.35 -10.46
N PRO A 157 1.40 -10.25 -10.81
CA PRO A 157 1.43 -10.91 -12.12
C PRO A 157 0.16 -11.71 -12.43
N LEU A 158 -0.39 -12.42 -11.44
CA LEU A 158 -1.64 -13.17 -11.63
C LEU A 158 -2.80 -12.22 -11.92
N GLN A 159 -2.92 -11.12 -11.16
CA GLN A 159 -3.96 -10.11 -11.35
C GLN A 159 -3.87 -9.50 -12.75
N GLU A 160 -2.68 -9.10 -13.20
CA GLU A 160 -2.50 -8.54 -14.55
C GLU A 160 -2.78 -9.57 -15.65
N CYS A 161 -2.48 -10.85 -15.43
CA CYS A 161 -2.70 -11.90 -16.42
C CYS A 161 -4.20 -12.18 -16.68
N VAL A 162 -5.05 -12.06 -15.65
CA VAL A 162 -6.50 -12.32 -15.78
C VAL A 162 -7.31 -11.04 -16.03
N GLN A 163 -6.76 -9.87 -15.69
CA GLN A 163 -7.42 -8.60 -15.90
C GLN A 163 -7.45 -8.24 -17.40
N PRO A 164 -8.58 -7.76 -17.93
CA PRO A 164 -8.62 -7.21 -19.29
C PRO A 164 -7.59 -6.09 -19.45
N LYS A 165 -6.73 -6.21 -20.49
CA LYS A 165 -5.65 -5.25 -20.79
C LYS A 165 -4.62 -5.09 -19.66
N GLY A 166 -4.36 -6.13 -18.87
CA GLY A 166 -3.30 -6.09 -17.88
C GLY A 166 -1.90 -6.06 -18.50
N ASP A 167 -0.97 -5.46 -17.77
CA ASP A 167 0.44 -5.38 -18.13
C ASP A 167 1.15 -6.68 -17.69
N THR A 168 1.50 -7.55 -18.64
CA THR A 168 1.94 -8.93 -18.33
C THR A 168 3.45 -9.17 -18.47
N ASN A 169 4.22 -8.16 -18.88
CA ASN A 169 5.67 -8.30 -19.00
C ASN A 169 6.37 -8.10 -17.66
N PHE A 170 6.65 -9.19 -16.92
CA PHE A 170 7.41 -9.17 -15.66
C PHE A 170 8.91 -9.55 -15.83
N ARG A 171 9.38 -9.75 -17.06
CA ARG A 171 10.77 -10.17 -17.32
C ARG A 171 11.76 -9.09 -16.89
N GLY A 172 12.83 -9.50 -16.20
CA GLY A 172 13.96 -8.61 -15.85
C GLY A 172 13.63 -7.51 -14.84
N LEU A 173 12.50 -7.58 -14.12
CA LEU A 173 12.12 -6.56 -13.15
C LEU A 173 13.06 -6.47 -11.95
N LEU A 174 13.71 -7.57 -11.55
CA LEU A 174 14.61 -7.56 -10.39
C LEU A 174 15.75 -6.56 -10.55
N ASP A 175 16.40 -6.52 -11.72
CA ASP A 175 17.50 -5.59 -12.01
C ASP A 175 17.01 -4.13 -12.04
N LYS A 176 15.78 -3.92 -12.54
CA LYS A 176 15.16 -2.59 -12.55
C LYS A 176 14.79 -2.12 -11.14
N ILE A 177 14.26 -3.02 -10.30
CA ILE A 177 13.99 -2.74 -8.89
C ILE A 177 15.31 -2.41 -8.18
N HIS A 178 16.36 -3.20 -8.40
CA HIS A 178 17.70 -2.92 -7.86
C HIS A 178 18.20 -1.52 -8.24
N PHE A 179 18.06 -1.15 -9.52
CA PHE A 179 18.40 0.20 -9.99
C PHE A 179 17.60 1.29 -9.25
N VAL A 180 16.28 1.11 -9.10
CA VAL A 180 15.43 2.05 -8.34
C VAL A 180 15.90 2.17 -6.89
N CYS A 181 16.14 1.05 -6.21
CA CYS A 181 16.66 1.04 -4.83
C CYS A 181 17.99 1.81 -4.70
N SER A 182 18.86 1.78 -5.71
CA SER A 182 20.15 2.48 -5.68
C SER A 182 20.05 4.01 -5.88
N LYS A 183 18.90 4.52 -6.33
CA LYS A 183 18.72 5.92 -6.73
C LYS A 183 17.68 6.66 -5.91
N LEU A 184 16.70 5.95 -5.34
CA LEU A 184 15.63 6.57 -4.57
C LEU A 184 16.17 7.08 -3.21
N PRO A 185 15.82 8.30 -2.77
CA PRO A 185 16.25 8.82 -1.47
C PRO A 185 15.52 8.20 -0.27
N VAL A 186 14.49 7.39 -0.54
CA VAL A 186 13.67 6.69 0.47
C VAL A 186 13.76 5.17 0.25
N PRO A 187 13.56 4.35 1.29
CA PRO A 187 13.54 2.90 1.15
C PRO A 187 12.46 2.42 0.19
N VAL A 188 12.73 1.28 -0.46
CA VAL A 188 11.79 0.58 -1.34
C VAL A 188 11.30 -0.69 -0.65
N ILE A 189 9.99 -0.92 -0.69
CA ILE A 189 9.32 -2.11 -0.16
C ILE A 189 8.73 -2.88 -1.33
N VAL A 190 9.12 -4.15 -1.50
CA VAL A 190 8.46 -5.05 -2.46
C VAL A 190 7.28 -5.72 -1.77
N LYS A 191 6.12 -5.73 -2.44
CA LYS A 191 4.87 -6.23 -1.85
C LYS A 191 4.06 -7.06 -2.84
N GLU A 192 3.54 -8.20 -2.42
CA GLU A 192 2.56 -8.98 -3.18
C GLU A 192 1.10 -8.54 -2.82
N VAL A 193 0.12 -8.84 -3.66
CA VAL A 193 -1.27 -8.35 -3.59
C VAL A 193 -2.35 -9.37 -3.21
N GLY A 194 -1.99 -10.57 -2.75
CA GLY A 194 -2.92 -11.60 -2.24
C GLY A 194 -2.57 -13.08 -2.51
N ASN A 195 -1.49 -13.38 -3.22
CA ASN A 195 -1.09 -14.73 -3.66
C ASN A 195 0.20 -15.27 -3.01
N GLY A 196 0.90 -14.48 -2.18
CA GLY A 196 2.08 -14.92 -1.41
C GLY A 196 3.40 -14.52 -2.05
#